data_AF-A0A1Y1BE45-F1
#
_entry.id   AF-A0A1Y1BE45-F1
#
_cell.length_a   1.000
_cell.length_b   1.000
_cell.length_c   1.000
_cell.angle_alpha   90.00
_cell.angle_beta   90.00
_cell.angle_gamma   90.00
#
_symmetry.space_group_name_H-M   'P 1'
#
loop_
_entity.id
_entity.type
_entity.pdbx_description
1 polymer ?
#
loop_
_entity_poly.entity_id
_entity_poly.type
_entity_poly.pdbx_seq_one_letter_code
_entity_poly.pdbx_strand_id
1 'polypeptide(L)'
;MVFCPPPSAVIEQALKREYLKYGTCKSGSTPLIKKIMGISGDHLSFDGVVRKNGKPLARFLVHSADSHHRKLPQLKAFTLTDDEFFMMSDYAPKNSFDSRYFGAIQKNAIQGKAVPIFTF
;
A
#
# COMPACT_ATOMS: atom_id res chain seq x y z
N MET A 1 -7.44 7.54 -3.96
CA MET A 1 -7.91 6.51 -4.91
C MET A 1 -8.56 5.40 -4.13
N VAL A 2 -9.64 4.84 -4.69
CA VAL A 2 -10.27 3.61 -4.21
C VAL A 2 -9.80 2.48 -5.12
N PHE A 3 -9.31 1.38 -4.57
CA PHE A 3 -8.87 0.22 -5.35
C PHE A 3 -9.10 -1.09 -4.60
N CYS A 4 -9.17 -2.19 -5.34
CA CYS A 4 -9.19 -3.54 -4.79
C CYS A 4 -7.81 -4.18 -4.96
N PRO A 5 -7.06 -4.49 -3.88
CA PRO A 5 -5.77 -5.13 -4.03
C PRO A 5 -5.93 -6.51 -4.70
N PRO A 6 -5.01 -6.93 -5.58
CA PRO A 6 -5.07 -8.24 -6.22
C PRO A 6 -4.93 -9.37 -5.19
N PRO A 7 -5.57 -10.54 -5.41
CA PRO A 7 -5.38 -11.71 -4.56
C PRO A 7 -3.89 -12.08 -4.49
N SER A 8 -3.37 -12.23 -3.27
CA SER A 8 -2.01 -12.70 -3.02
C SER A 8 -1.91 -13.26 -1.60
N ALA A 9 -0.88 -14.07 -1.34
CA ALA A 9 -0.61 -14.59 0.00
C ALA A 9 -0.43 -13.47 1.05
N VAL A 10 0.09 -12.31 0.62
CA VAL A 10 0.25 -11.14 1.50
C VAL A 10 -1.10 -10.57 1.90
N ILE A 11 -2.04 -10.43 0.95
CA ILE A 11 -3.40 -9.93 1.24
C ILE A 11 -4.19 -10.95 2.07
N GLU A 12 -4.08 -12.24 1.77
CA GLU A 12 -4.70 -13.30 2.56
C GLU A 12 -4.20 -13.29 4.01
N GLN A 13 -2.88 -13.17 4.21
CA GLN A 13 -2.30 -13.03 5.54
C GLN A 13 -2.79 -11.76 6.24
N ALA A 14 -2.88 -10.64 5.52
CA ALA A 14 -3.35 -9.38 6.07
C ALA A 14 -4.82 -9.44 6.51
N LEU A 15 -5.65 -10.22 5.82
CA LEU A 15 -7.03 -10.53 6.24
C LEU A 15 -7.05 -11.40 7.50
N LYS A 16 -6.31 -12.52 7.51
CA LYS A 16 -6.21 -13.42 8.69
C LYS A 16 -5.69 -12.72 9.95
N ARG A 17 -4.80 -11.74 9.77
CA ARG A 17 -4.23 -10.94 10.86
C ARG A 17 -4.99 -9.63 11.12
N GLU A 18 -6.12 -9.43 10.44
CA GLU A 18 -7.04 -8.29 10.59
C GLU A 18 -6.44 -6.90 10.30
N TYR A 19 -5.32 -6.84 9.57
CA TYR A 19 -4.77 -5.58 9.06
C TYR A 19 -5.70 -4.98 7.99
N LEU A 20 -6.38 -5.85 7.24
CA LEU A 20 -7.42 -5.52 6.29
C LEU A 20 -8.74 -6.15 6.75
N LYS A 21 -9.86 -5.52 6.39
CA LYS A 21 -11.20 -6.06 6.64
C LYS A 21 -11.68 -6.88 5.45
N TYR A 22 -12.42 -7.96 5.73
CA TYR A 22 -13.09 -8.76 4.70
C TYR A 22 -14.17 -7.95 3.97
N GLY A 23 -14.34 -8.17 2.67
CA GLY A 23 -15.26 -7.40 1.85
C GLY A 23 -15.41 -7.92 0.42
N THR A 24 -15.82 -7.02 -0.49
CA THR A 24 -16.32 -7.36 -1.83
C THR A 24 -15.27 -7.47 -2.93
N CYS A 25 -14.00 -7.15 -2.65
CA CYS A 25 -12.94 -7.32 -3.64
C CYS A 25 -12.69 -8.80 -3.93
N LYS A 26 -12.21 -9.14 -5.13
CA LYS A 26 -11.82 -10.52 -5.50
C LYS A 26 -10.76 -11.12 -4.56
N SER A 27 -9.95 -10.28 -3.92
CA SER A 27 -8.98 -10.70 -2.89
C SER A 27 -9.61 -11.02 -1.53
N GLY A 28 -10.92 -10.86 -1.39
CA GLY A 28 -11.66 -11.02 -0.14
C GLY A 28 -11.64 -9.80 0.78
N SER A 29 -10.97 -8.72 0.40
CA SER A 29 -10.87 -7.49 1.20
C SER A 29 -11.97 -6.46 0.89
N THR A 30 -12.16 -5.48 1.78
CA THR A 30 -12.86 -4.23 1.43
C THR A 30 -12.03 -3.39 0.44
N PRO A 31 -12.67 -2.56 -0.41
CA PRO A 31 -11.95 -1.58 -1.20
C PRO A 31 -11.11 -0.65 -0.31
N LEU A 32 -9.87 -0.39 -0.71
CA LEU A 32 -8.93 0.41 0.07
C LEU A 32 -8.88 1.84 -0.46
N ILE A 33 -8.83 2.81 0.45
CA ILE A 33 -8.62 4.22 0.11
C ILE A 33 -7.20 4.61 0.48
N LYS A 34 -6.39 4.99 -0.52
CA LYS A 34 -5.00 5.46 -0.34
C LYS A 34 -4.67 6.59 -1.32
N LYS A 35 -3.60 7.34 -1.07
CA LYS A 35 -3.05 8.33 -1.99
C LYS A 35 -2.02 7.71 -2.91
N ILE A 36 -1.93 8.19 -4.15
CA ILE A 36 -0.85 7.84 -5.07
C ILE A 36 0.41 8.56 -4.59
N MET A 37 1.48 7.81 -4.38
CA MET A 37 2.78 8.30 -3.89
C MET A 37 3.90 8.02 -4.89
N GLY A 38 3.72 7.05 -5.79
CA GLY A 38 4.59 6.77 -6.92
C GLY A 38 3.80 6.45 -8.19
N ILE A 39 4.39 6.79 -9.33
CA ILE A 39 3.88 6.58 -10.68
C ILE A 39 4.96 5.92 -11.57
N SER A 40 4.63 5.58 -12.82
CA SER A 40 5.59 5.01 -13.78
C SER A 40 6.94 5.72 -13.77
N GLY A 41 8.01 4.92 -13.79
CA GLY A 41 9.40 5.37 -13.75
C GLY A 41 9.93 5.70 -12.35
N ASP A 42 9.09 5.86 -11.33
CA ASP A 42 9.56 6.03 -9.96
C ASP A 42 10.21 4.73 -9.45
N HIS A 43 11.46 4.83 -9.00
CA HIS A 43 12.20 3.78 -8.32
C HIS A 43 11.95 3.82 -6.81
N LEU A 44 11.57 2.69 -6.22
CA LEU A 44 11.18 2.57 -4.82
C LEU A 44 12.09 1.60 -4.08
N SER A 45 12.55 2.00 -2.89
CA SER A 45 13.26 1.13 -1.94
C SER A 45 12.74 1.29 -0.52
N PHE A 46 13.00 0.29 0.33
CA PHE A 46 12.23 0.05 1.57
C PHE A 46 13.10 -0.14 2.82
N ASP A 47 14.29 0.45 2.86
CA ASP A 47 15.22 0.31 3.98
C ASP A 47 14.81 1.19 5.17
N GLY A 48 13.96 0.65 6.05
CA GLY A 48 13.39 1.32 7.23
C GLY A 48 12.41 2.47 6.93
N VAL A 49 12.51 3.06 5.74
CA VAL A 49 11.67 4.12 5.21
C VAL A 49 11.49 3.93 3.72
N VAL A 50 10.34 4.32 3.18
CA VAL A 50 10.16 4.37 1.73
C VAL A 50 11.04 5.46 1.13
N ARG A 51 11.88 5.10 0.17
CA ARG A 51 12.63 6.07 -0.66
C ARG A 51 12.07 6.03 -2.07
N LYS A 52 11.88 7.21 -2.66
CA LYS A 52 11.45 7.39 -4.04
C LYS A 52 12.54 8.12 -4.81
N ASN A 53 13.08 7.49 -5.85
CA ASN A 53 14.22 7.99 -6.62
C ASN A 53 15.37 8.43 -5.70
N GLY A 54 15.68 7.59 -4.70
CA GLY A 54 16.70 7.84 -3.68
C GLY A 54 16.29 8.80 -2.55
N LYS A 55 15.22 9.61 -2.71
CA LYS A 55 14.77 10.59 -1.72
C LYS A 55 13.86 9.94 -0.66
N PRO A 56 14.17 10.05 0.64
CA PRO A 56 13.36 9.45 1.69
C PRO A 56 12.02 10.17 1.87
N LEU A 57 10.94 9.40 1.96
CA LEU A 57 9.62 9.87 2.35
C LEU A 57 9.49 9.70 3.87
N ALA A 58 10.12 10.60 4.63
CA ALA A 58 10.40 10.45 6.07
C ALA A 58 9.19 10.09 6.98
N ARG A 59 7.96 10.43 6.57
CA ARG A 59 6.74 10.10 7.32
C ARG A 59 6.24 8.66 7.09
N PHE A 60 6.80 7.95 6.12
CA PHE A 60 6.36 6.63 5.64
C PHE A 60 7.39 5.57 6.01
N LEU A 61 7.42 5.21 7.29
CA LEU A 61 8.29 4.17 7.83
C LEU A 61 7.88 2.79 7.29
N VAL A 62 8.86 1.89 7.15
CA VAL A 62 8.63 0.49 6.80
C VAL A 62 8.93 -0.35 8.03
N HIS A 63 7.88 -0.88 8.67
CA HIS A 63 8.04 -1.74 9.84
C HIS A 63 8.39 -3.17 9.44
N SER A 64 9.33 -3.79 10.17
CA SER A 64 9.73 -5.19 9.99
C SER A 64 8.79 -6.18 10.69
N ALA A 65 8.08 -5.72 11.73
CA ALA A 65 7.12 -6.50 12.50
C ALA A 65 5.91 -5.64 12.91
N ASP A 66 4.80 -6.31 13.22
CA ASP A 66 3.60 -5.66 13.78
C ASP A 66 3.67 -5.52 15.31
N SER A 67 2.61 -4.98 15.92
CA SER A 67 2.49 -4.81 17.37
C SER A 67 2.51 -6.11 18.18
N HIS A 68 2.31 -7.25 17.52
CA HIS A 68 2.36 -8.58 18.11
C HIS A 68 3.69 -9.29 17.80
N HIS A 69 4.71 -8.55 17.37
CA HIS A 69 6.03 -9.06 16.99
C HIS A 69 6.03 -10.05 15.83
N ARG A 70 4.96 -10.08 15.03
CA ARG A 70 4.87 -10.95 13.84
C ARG A 70 5.55 -10.26 12.67
N LYS A 71 6.43 -10.98 11.97
CA LYS A 71 7.14 -10.46 10.80
C LYS A 71 6.16 -9.97 9.72
N LEU A 72 6.43 -8.78 9.20
CA LEU A 72 5.71 -8.18 8.08
C LEU A 72 6.45 -8.47 6.76
N PRO A 73 5.72 -8.56 5.62
CA PRO A 73 6.33 -8.70 4.30
C PRO A 73 7.38 -7.62 4.04
N GLN A 74 8.50 -7.99 3.45
CA GLN A 74 9.57 -7.06 3.06
C GLN A 74 9.74 -7.12 1.55
N LEU A 75 9.66 -5.96 0.90
CA LEU A 75 9.78 -5.85 -0.55
C LEU A 75 11.23 -5.57 -0.94
N LYS A 76 11.66 -6.13 -2.08
CA LYS A 76 12.88 -5.68 -2.76
C LYS A 76 12.60 -4.35 -3.44
N ALA A 77 13.66 -3.60 -3.74
CA ALA A 77 13.51 -2.38 -4.53
C ALA A 77 12.99 -2.71 -5.95
N PHE A 78 12.15 -1.83 -6.50
CA PHE A 78 11.59 -1.98 -7.85
C PHE A 78 11.28 -0.62 -8.46
N THR A 79 11.07 -0.61 -9.78
CA THR A 79 10.63 0.56 -10.53
C THR A 79 9.22 0.31 -11.05
N LEU A 80 8.34 1.30 -10.92
CA LEU A 80 6.96 1.20 -11.41
C LEU A 80 6.92 1.23 -12.94
N THR A 81 6.10 0.36 -13.52
CA THR A 81 5.77 0.35 -14.96
C THR A 81 4.59 1.29 -15.30
N ASP A 82 4.28 1.45 -16.59
CA ASP A 82 3.32 2.45 -17.10
C ASP A 82 1.89 2.33 -16.55
N ASP A 83 1.50 1.15 -16.08
CA ASP A 83 0.17 0.90 -15.49
C ASP A 83 0.23 0.62 -13.99
N GLU A 84 1.33 0.96 -13.32
CA GLU A 84 1.52 0.72 -11.90
C GLU A 84 1.55 2.01 -11.08
N PHE A 85 0.93 1.91 -9.91
CA PHE A 85 0.89 2.97 -8.93
C PHE A 85 1.36 2.43 -7.59
N PHE A 86 2.12 3.25 -6.87
CA PHE A 86 2.46 2.98 -5.49
C PHE A 86 1.58 3.83 -4.58
N MET A 87 0.78 3.18 -3.72
CA MET A 87 -0.25 3.87 -2.94
C MET A 87 -0.07 3.68 -1.43
N MET A 88 -0.07 4.79 -0.67
CA MET A 88 0.06 4.77 0.80
C MET A 88 -0.99 5.65 1.47
N SER A 89 -1.21 5.43 2.76
CA SER A 89 -2.04 6.32 3.58
C SER A 89 -1.25 7.53 4.04
N ASP A 90 -1.81 8.73 3.92
CA ASP A 90 -1.22 9.96 4.47
C ASP A 90 -1.86 10.41 5.80
N TYR A 91 -3.03 9.87 6.15
CA TYR A 91 -3.70 10.11 7.44
C TYR A 91 -2.97 9.46 8.63
N ALA A 92 -2.80 8.13 8.60
CA ALA A 92 -2.05 7.36 9.60
C ALA A 92 -0.86 6.64 8.93
N PRO A 93 0.13 7.38 8.42
CA PRO A 93 1.17 6.81 7.55
C PRO A 93 2.01 5.76 8.26
N LYS A 94 2.27 5.88 9.56
CA LYS A 94 3.11 4.92 10.30
C LYS A 94 2.48 3.52 10.40
N ASN A 95 1.18 3.42 10.69
CA ASN A 95 0.54 2.15 11.06
C ASN A 95 -0.31 1.52 9.95
N SER A 96 -0.24 2.05 8.73
CA SER A 96 -1.09 1.61 7.61
C SER A 96 -0.52 0.38 6.90
N PHE A 97 -1.34 -0.64 6.66
CA PHE A 97 -1.02 -1.73 5.76
C PHE A 97 -1.38 -1.34 4.32
N ASP A 98 -0.37 -1.00 3.52
CA ASP A 98 -0.51 -0.49 2.15
C ASP A 98 0.64 -0.98 1.23
N SER A 99 0.92 -0.28 0.13
CA SER A 99 1.85 -0.73 -0.92
C SER A 99 3.26 -1.01 -0.42
N ARG A 100 3.64 -0.51 0.78
CA ARG A 100 4.88 -0.90 1.47
C ARG A 100 5.02 -2.41 1.67
N TYR A 101 3.90 -3.13 1.78
CA TYR A 101 3.88 -4.55 2.12
C TYR A 101 3.44 -5.43 0.95
N PHE A 102 2.50 -4.96 0.12
CA PHE A 102 1.98 -5.73 -1.02
C PHE A 102 2.43 -5.21 -2.40
N GLY A 103 3.21 -4.13 -2.45
CA GLY A 103 3.84 -3.65 -3.67
C GLY A 103 2.93 -2.80 -4.56
N ALA A 104 3.28 -2.76 -5.85
CA ALA A 104 2.62 -1.96 -6.86
C ALA A 104 1.15 -2.37 -7.08
N ILE A 105 0.31 -1.39 -7.41
CA ILE A 105 -1.09 -1.55 -7.74
C ILE A 105 -1.30 -1.24 -9.22
N GLN A 106 -1.80 -2.24 -9.94
CA GLN A 106 -2.15 -2.13 -11.35
C GLN A 106 -3.33 -1.17 -11.55
N LYS A 107 -3.32 -0.43 -12.65
CA LYS A 107 -4.37 0.54 -13.00
C LYS A 107 -5.77 -0.08 -13.02
N ASN A 108 -5.89 -1.31 -13.49
CA ASN A 108 -7.15 -2.05 -13.55
C ASN A 108 -7.74 -2.43 -12.18
N ALA A 109 -6.94 -2.34 -11.11
CA ALA A 109 -7.41 -2.55 -9.74
C ALA A 109 -8.13 -1.31 -9.17
N ILE A 110 -7.93 -0.14 -9.79
CA ILE A 110 -8.50 1.13 -9.35
C ILE A 110 -10.00 1.16 -9.70
N GLN A 111 -10.82 1.35 -8.66
CA GLN A 111 -12.28 1.43 -8.78
C GLN A 111 -12.75 2.88 -8.97
N GLY A 112 -11.98 3.86 -8.50
CA GLY A 112 -12.32 5.27 -8.69
C GLY A 112 -11.48 6.25 -7.88
N LYS A 113 -11.83 7.53 -8.00
CA LYS A 113 -11.23 8.62 -7.23
C LYS A 113 -12.10 8.91 -5.99
N ALA A 114 -11.50 8.83 -4.81
CA ALA A 114 -12.13 9.32 -3.59
C ALA A 114 -12.13 10.85 -3.61
N VAL A 115 -13.30 11.46 -3.47
CA VAL A 115 -13.49 12.92 -3.41
C VAL A 115 -13.96 13.27 -2.00
N PRO A 116 -13.25 14.15 -1.27
CA PRO A 116 -13.69 14.57 0.05
C PRO A 116 -14.99 15.37 -0.06
N ILE A 117 -15.96 15.05 0.80
CA ILE A 117 -17.25 15.77 0.86
C ILE A 117 -17.22 16.83 1.98
N PHE A 118 -16.39 16.62 3.02
CA PHE A 118 -16.21 17.56 4.13
C PHE A 118 -14.79 17.43 4.72
N THR A 119 -14.12 18.56 4.95
CA THR A 119 -12.79 18.68 5.57
C THR A 119 -12.77 19.94 6.42
N PHE A 120 -12.15 19.92 7.61
CA PHE A 120 -12.03 21.04 8.55
C PHE A 120 -10.58 21.27 8.96
#